data_AF-U7L403-F1
#
_entry.id   AF-U7L403-F1
#
_cell.length_a   1.000
_cell.length_b   1.000
_cell.length_c   1.000
_cell.angle_alpha   90.00
_cell.angle_beta   90.00
_cell.angle_gamma   90.00
#
_symmetry.space_group_name_H-M   'P 1'
#
loop_
_entity.id
_entity.type
_entity.pdbx_description
1 polymer ?
#
loop_
_entity_poly.entity_id
_entity_poly.type
_entity_poly.pdbx_seq_one_letter_code
_entity_poly.pdbx_strand_id
1 'polypeptide(L)'
;MIQRCLVHAQRVIRRYTTSRPRTDAGKTIYALALKLTRVTTLEQAREWTLRLHDFGQVFKTFLNEKTPVPKERRTLNNQLGLPANRGHVVELPSG
;
A
#
# COMPACT_ATOMS: atom_id res chain seq x y z
N MET A 1 -1.22 -16.91 -16.02
CA MET A 1 0.03 -16.12 -15.91
C MET A 1 0.00 -15.28 -14.64
N ILE A 2 0.81 -15.61 -13.63
CA ILE A 2 0.84 -14.90 -12.34
C ILE A 2 1.78 -13.67 -12.34
N GLN A 3 2.65 -13.55 -13.34
CA GLN A 3 3.68 -12.51 -13.43
C GLN A 3 3.13 -11.07 -13.45
N ARG A 4 2.00 -10.82 -14.13
CA ARG A 4 1.39 -9.47 -14.16
C ARG A 4 1.00 -9.00 -12.76
N CYS A 5 0.46 -9.89 -11.92
CA CYS A 5 0.01 -9.57 -10.58
C CYS A 5 1.19 -9.30 -9.62
N LEU A 6 2.26 -10.11 -9.69
CA LEU A 6 3.43 -9.95 -8.83
C LEU A 6 4.17 -8.63 -9.11
N VAL A 7 4.32 -8.26 -10.38
CA VAL A 7 4.93 -6.97 -10.77
C VAL A 7 4.05 -5.80 -10.34
N HIS A 8 2.72 -5.92 -10.42
CA HIS A 8 1.81 -4.90 -9.90
C HIS A 8 1.97 -4.72 -8.39
N ALA A 9 2.01 -5.81 -7.61
CA ALA A 9 2.23 -5.74 -6.17
C ALA A 9 3.57 -5.06 -5.84
N GLN A 10 4.65 -5.41 -6.54
CA GLN A 10 5.96 -4.75 -6.37
C GLN A 10 5.89 -3.25 -6.68
N ARG A 11 5.22 -2.87 -7.77
CA ARG A 11 5.07 -1.46 -8.18
C ARG A 11 4.26 -0.67 -7.15
N VAL A 12 3.19 -1.26 -6.60
CA VAL A 12 2.39 -0.66 -5.53
C VAL A 12 3.24 -0.40 -4.29
N ILE A 13 4.03 -1.39 -3.84
CA ILE A 13 4.92 -1.23 -2.68
C ILE A 13 5.92 -0.10 -2.94
N ARG A 14 6.56 -0.07 -4.12
CA ARG A 14 7.47 1.02 -4.51
C ARG A 14 6.82 2.39 -4.50
N ARG A 15 5.53 2.51 -4.85
CA ARG A 15 4.80 3.78 -4.81
C ARG A 15 4.67 4.30 -3.38
N TYR A 16 4.43 3.42 -2.41
CA TYR A 16 4.21 3.80 -1.01
C TYR A 16 5.50 3.92 -0.19
N THR A 17 6.58 3.22 -0.55
CA THR A 17 7.87 3.31 0.17
C THR A 17 8.92 4.16 -0.51
N THR A 18 8.87 4.28 -1.84
CA THR A 18 9.98 4.66 -2.76
C THR A 18 11.01 3.54 -2.99
N SER A 19 11.94 3.75 -3.93
CA SER A 19 13.05 2.83 -4.26
C SER A 19 14.24 2.91 -3.29
N ARG A 20 14.28 3.93 -2.42
CA ARG A 20 15.29 4.14 -1.37
C ARG A 20 14.63 4.55 -0.06
N PRO A 21 13.86 3.64 0.57
CA PRO A 21 13.19 3.92 1.83
C PRO A 21 14.20 4.21 2.96
N ARG A 22 13.91 5.25 3.75
CA ARG A 22 14.77 5.68 4.86
C ARG A 22 14.51 4.91 6.15
N THR A 23 13.27 4.45 6.33
CA THR A 23 12.84 3.68 7.52
C THR A 23 13.17 2.19 7.37
N ASP A 24 13.42 1.51 8.49
CA ASP A 24 13.73 0.08 8.47
C ASP A 24 12.52 -0.78 8.06
N ALA A 25 11.31 -0.36 8.43
CA ALA A 25 10.08 -0.93 7.92
C ALA A 25 10.00 -0.84 6.38
N GLY A 26 10.28 0.35 5.83
CA GLY A 26 10.28 0.59 4.39
C GLY A 26 11.32 -0.24 3.65
N LYS A 27 12.55 -0.35 4.18
CA LYS A 27 13.60 -1.21 3.61
C LYS A 27 13.19 -2.68 3.60
N THR A 28 12.60 -3.15 4.70
CA THR A 28 12.19 -4.55 4.87
C THR A 28 11.08 -4.93 3.90
N ILE A 29 10.00 -4.13 3.82
CA ILE A 29 8.90 -4.41 2.89
C ILE A 29 9.33 -4.28 1.42
N TYR A 30 10.24 -3.36 1.10
CA TYR A 30 10.78 -3.24 -0.24
C TYR A 30 11.63 -4.46 -0.63
N ALA A 31 12.44 -4.99 0.31
CA ALA A 31 13.18 -6.24 0.09
C ALA A 31 12.24 -7.43 -0.12
N LEU A 32 11.12 -7.51 0.62
CA LEU A 32 10.09 -8.53 0.40
C LEU A 32 9.45 -8.40 -0.99
N ALA A 33 9.19 -7.18 -1.45
CA ALA A 33 8.65 -6.92 -2.79
C ALA A 33 9.59 -7.39 -3.91
N LEU A 34 10.91 -7.22 -3.73
CA LEU A 34 11.92 -7.70 -4.68
C LEU A 34 12.04 -9.23 -4.68
N LYS A 35 11.83 -9.88 -3.53
CA LYS A 35 11.83 -11.34 -3.42
C LYS A 35 10.56 -11.96 -4.02
N LEU A 36 9.42 -11.27 -3.93
CA LEU A 36 8.12 -11.73 -4.44
C LEU A 36 8.17 -12.09 -5.93
N THR A 37 8.85 -11.28 -6.75
CA THR A 37 8.93 -11.50 -8.21
C THR A 37 9.87 -12.65 -8.61
N ARG A 38 10.60 -13.23 -7.65
CA ARG A 38 11.52 -14.36 -7.85
C ARG A 38 10.99 -15.69 -7.29
N VAL A 39 9.79 -15.68 -6.71
CA VAL A 39 9.14 -16.89 -6.21
C VAL A 39 8.69 -17.74 -7.40
N THR A 40 9.26 -18.93 -7.53
CA THR A 40 8.93 -19.89 -8.60
C THR A 40 8.44 -21.24 -8.07
N THR A 41 8.55 -21.46 -6.76
CA THR A 41 8.18 -22.73 -6.10
C THR A 41 7.20 -22.49 -4.94
N LEU A 42 6.46 -23.54 -4.56
CA LEU A 42 5.51 -23.49 -3.45
C LEU A 42 6.20 -23.18 -2.11
N GLU A 43 7.36 -23.79 -1.85
CA GLU A 43 8.12 -23.55 -0.63
C GLU A 43 8.61 -22.11 -0.52
N GLN A 44 9.08 -21.51 -1.63
CA GLN A 44 9.43 -20.09 -1.65
C GLN A 44 8.20 -19.20 -1.39
N ALA A 45 7.02 -19.58 -1.88
CA ALA A 45 5.78 -18.85 -1.62
C ALA A 45 5.39 -18.92 -0.14
N ARG A 46 5.54 -20.10 0.48
CA ARG A 46 5.33 -20.30 1.92
C ARG A 46 6.29 -19.45 2.74
N GLU A 47 7.58 -19.53 2.46
CA GLU A 47 8.61 -18.76 3.17
C GLU A 47 8.38 -17.24 3.02
N TRP A 48 8.03 -16.78 1.82
CA TRP A 48 7.71 -15.39 1.59
C TRP A 48 6.49 -14.93 2.42
N THR A 49 5.46 -15.78 2.51
CA THR A 49 4.24 -15.49 3.27
C THR A 49 4.52 -15.39 4.77
N LEU A 50 5.35 -16.29 5.31
CA LEU A 50 5.79 -16.23 6.71
C LEU A 50 6.57 -14.94 6.99
N ARG A 51 7.52 -14.57 6.12
CA ARG A 51 8.27 -13.32 6.28
C ARG A 51 7.38 -12.07 6.19
N LEU A 52 6.34 -12.09 5.37
CA LEU A 52 5.36 -11.00 5.31
C LEU A 52 4.53 -10.92 6.60
N HIS A 53 4.13 -12.06 7.14
CA HIS A 53 3.44 -12.11 8.43
C HIS A 53 4.33 -11.56 9.56
N ASP A 54 5.57 -12.01 9.64
CA ASP A 54 6.55 -11.54 10.63
C ASP A 54 6.80 -10.03 10.51
N PHE A 55 6.91 -9.51 9.29
CA PHE A 55 6.99 -8.07 9.05
C PHE A 55 5.80 -7.33 9.69
N GLY A 56 4.58 -7.83 9.49
CA GLY A 56 3.37 -7.26 10.07
C GLY A 56 3.36 -7.27 11.60
N GLN A 57 3.95 -8.29 12.23
CA GLN A 57 4.07 -8.36 13.68
C GLN A 57 5.16 -7.41 14.21
N VAL A 58 6.36 -7.46 13.63
CA VAL A 58 7.51 -6.65 14.06
C VAL A 58 7.24 -5.16 13.91
N PHE A 59 6.65 -4.76 12.77
CA PHE A 59 6.37 -3.35 12.49
C PHE A 59 4.93 -2.95 12.81
N LYS A 60 4.18 -3.75 13.59
CA LYS A 60 2.78 -3.45 13.95
C LYS A 60 2.60 -2.04 14.51
N THR A 61 3.48 -1.63 15.43
CA THR A 61 3.42 -0.29 16.03
C THR A 61 3.64 0.79 14.97
N PHE A 62 4.69 0.65 14.15
CA PHE A 62 4.98 1.56 13.04
C PHE A 62 3.81 1.66 12.04
N LEU A 63 3.19 0.53 11.68
CA LEU A 63 2.04 0.49 10.77
C LEU A 63 0.78 1.13 11.35
N ASN A 64 0.66 1.17 12.68
CA ASN A 64 -0.45 1.82 13.39
C ASN A 64 -0.26 3.32 13.60
N GLU A 65 0.93 3.86 13.30
CA GLU A 65 1.18 5.30 13.36
C GLU A 65 0.29 6.02 12.34
N LYS A 66 -0.60 6.87 12.84
CA LYS A 66 -1.46 7.74 12.03
C LYS A 66 -1.04 9.17 12.26
N THR A 67 -0.71 9.89 11.19
CA THR A 67 -0.58 11.34 11.26
C THR A 67 -1.99 11.92 11.44
N PRO A 68 -2.31 12.57 12.57
CA PRO A 68 -3.60 13.20 12.73
C PRO A 68 -3.75 14.31 11.68
N VAL A 69 -4.88 14.32 10.98
CA VAL A 69 -5.19 15.42 10.06
C VAL A 69 -5.28 16.72 10.88
N PRO A 70 -4.59 17.82 10.48
CA PRO A 70 -4.71 19.09 11.17
C PRO A 70 -6.18 19.52 11.28
N LYS A 71 -6.60 19.98 12.48
CA LYS A 71 -8.00 20.34 12.78
C LYS A 71 -8.58 21.38 11.79
N GLU A 72 -7.76 22.30 11.29
CA GLU A 72 -8.15 23.33 10.30
C GLU A 72 -8.69 22.75 8.99
N ARG A 73 -8.20 21.58 8.55
CA ARG A 73 -8.70 20.92 7.33
C ARG A 73 -10.08 20.27 7.56
N ARG A 74 -10.39 19.90 8.81
CA ARG A 74 -11.68 19.30 9.20
C ARG A 74 -12.78 20.35 9.30
N THR A 75 -12.46 21.55 9.79
CA THR A 75 -13.40 22.67 9.90
C THR A 75 -13.78 23.21 8.53
N LEU A 76 -12.82 23.31 7.59
CA LEU A 76 -13.09 23.75 6.22
C LEU A 76 -14.09 22.82 5.48
N ASN A 77 -13.93 21.49 5.57
CA ASN A 77 -14.85 20.56 4.93
C ASN A 77 -16.29 20.64 5.48
N ASN A 78 -16.45 20.90 6.78
CA ASN A 78 -17.78 21.06 7.38
C ASN A 78 -18.42 22.42 7.07
N GLN A 79 -17.63 23.47 6.90
CA GLN A 79 -18.13 24.83 6.63
C GLN A 79 -18.45 25.07 5.14
N LEU A 80 -17.76 24.39 4.22
CA LEU A 80 -17.92 24.58 2.77
C LEU A 80 -18.95 23.64 2.11
N GLY A 81 -19.62 22.75 2.86
CA GLY A 81 -20.69 21.89 2.35
C GLY A 81 -20.29 20.98 1.17
N LEU A 82 -18.99 20.75 0.94
CA LEU A 82 -18.51 19.96 -0.17
C LEU A 82 -18.73 18.46 0.13
N PRO A 83 -19.42 17.70 -0.75
CA PRO A 83 -19.62 16.29 -0.51
C PRO A 83 -18.27 15.58 -0.48
N ALA A 84 -18.01 14.83 0.59
CA ALA A 84 -16.85 13.95 0.70
C ALA A 84 -16.84 13.02 -0.52
N ASN A 85 -15.88 13.27 -1.41
CA ASN A 85 -15.74 12.71 -2.76
C ASN A 85 -16.04 11.19 -2.80
N ARG A 86 -17.27 10.83 -3.16
CA ARG A 86 -17.65 9.46 -3.55
C ARG A 86 -17.54 9.40 -5.07
N GLY A 87 -16.53 8.69 -5.56
CA GLY A 87 -16.40 8.42 -6.98
C GLY A 87 -17.63 7.65 -7.48
N HIS A 88 -18.35 8.24 -8.44
CA HIS A 88 -19.31 7.54 -9.27
C HIS A 88 -18.98 7.84 -10.74
N VAL A 89 -18.94 6.77 -11.52
CA VAL A 89 -18.61 6.67 -12.93
C VAL A 89 -19.48 7.61 -13.78
N VAL A 90 -18.86 8.20 -14.80
CA VAL A 90 -19.50 8.97 -15.86
C VAL A 90 -20.32 8.05 -16.77
N GLU A 91 -21.62 8.29 -16.90
CA GLU A 91 -22.41 7.84 -18.05
C GLU A 91 -22.63 9.04 -18.99
N LEU A 92 -22.18 8.91 -20.23
CA LEU A 92 -22.43 9.85 -21.33
C LEU A 92 -23.84 9.56 -21.89
N PRO A 93 -24.67 10.59 -22.18
CA PRO A 93 -25.98 10.34 -22.75
C PRO A 93 -25.89 9.92 -24.22
N SER A 94 -26.56 8.81 -24.55
CA SER A 94 -26.92 8.47 -25.93
C SER A 94 -28.02 9.42 -26.41
N GLY A 95 -27.71 10.18 -27.45
CA GLY A 95 -28.68 10.78 -28.37
C GLY A 95 -28.51 10.14 -29.73
#